data_AF-A0A0L0F7T9-F1
#
_entry.id   AF-A0A0L0F7T9-F1
#
_cell.length_a   1.000
_cell.length_b   1.000
_cell.length_c   1.000
_cell.angle_alpha   90.00
_cell.angle_beta   90.00
_cell.angle_gamma   90.00
#
_symmetry.space_group_name_H-M   'P 1'
#
loop_
_entity.id
_entity.type
_entity.pdbx_description
1 polymer ?
#
loop_
_entity_poly.entity_id
_entity_poly.type
_entity_poly.pdbx_seq_one_letter_code
_entity_poly.pdbx_strand_id
1 'polypeptide(L)'
;VALSGEKDPEKTVVRPSVVGTQNVLNSLTKDGAKSVKRLVVTSSIASIMDFNAEDNTTFTEEDYNTTSTVENGDAYGFAKSTAEKMVWDQSKVSCC
;
A
#
# COMPACT_ATOMS: atom_id res chain seq x y z
N VAL A 1 -1.30 6.11 14.39
CA VAL A 1 -0.97 7.51 14.02
C VAL A 1 -1.48 7.73 12.62
N ALA A 2 -2.64 8.36 12.45
CA ALA A 2 -3.08 8.81 11.12
C ALA A 2 -2.26 10.07 10.77
N LEU A 3 -1.74 10.15 9.55
CA LEU A 3 -0.99 11.32 9.06
C LEU A 3 -1.97 12.42 8.59
N SER A 4 -2.96 12.74 9.42
CA SER A 4 -3.95 13.79 9.14
C SER A 4 -3.37 15.16 9.49
N GLY A 5 -3.37 16.10 8.53
CA GLY A 5 -2.92 17.49 8.75
C GLY A 5 -1.74 17.95 7.88
N GLU A 6 -1.29 17.13 6.94
CA GLU A 6 -0.30 17.50 5.90
C GLU A 6 -0.88 18.56 4.96
N LYS A 7 -0.09 19.58 4.58
CA LYS A 7 -0.51 20.60 3.59
C LYS A 7 -0.66 20.05 2.17
N ASP A 8 0.06 18.97 1.88
CA ASP A 8 0.09 18.29 0.58
C ASP A 8 0.24 16.78 0.83
N PRO A 9 -0.84 16.10 1.22
CA PRO A 9 -0.81 14.68 1.59
C PRO A 9 -0.40 13.77 0.43
N GLU A 10 -0.67 14.17 -0.83
CA GLU A 10 -0.20 13.45 -2.01
C GLU A 10 1.33 13.40 -2.05
N LYS A 11 1.99 14.56 -1.90
CA LYS A 11 3.44 14.66 -1.94
C LYS A 11 4.13 14.05 -0.72
N THR A 12 3.50 14.11 0.45
CA THR A 12 4.13 13.81 1.75
C THR A 12 3.79 12.43 2.29
N VAL A 13 2.67 11.83 1.86
CA VAL A 13 2.21 10.52 2.33
C VAL A 13 2.14 9.53 1.18
N VAL A 14 1.36 9.85 0.13
CA VAL A 14 1.06 8.90 -0.96
C VAL A 14 2.29 8.61 -1.78
N ARG A 15 2.86 9.64 -2.40
CA ARG A 15 4.02 9.52 -3.27
C ARG A 15 5.20 8.80 -2.61
N PRO A 16 5.66 9.15 -1.39
CA PRO A 16 6.78 8.43 -0.78
C PRO A 16 6.44 6.96 -0.47
N SER A 17 5.20 6.65 -0.11
CA SER A 17 4.78 5.26 0.15
C SER A 17 4.75 4.41 -1.12
N VAL A 18 4.18 4.93 -2.20
CA VAL A 18 4.02 4.22 -3.48
C VAL A 18 5.37 4.14 -4.21
N VAL A 19 6.05 5.27 -4.39
CA VAL A 19 7.35 5.32 -5.09
C VAL A 19 8.44 4.62 -4.29
N GLY A 20 8.42 4.72 -2.95
CA GLY A 20 9.35 3.99 -2.08
C GLY A 20 9.24 2.48 -2.27
N THR A 21 8.02 1.96 -2.24
CA THR A 21 7.72 0.54 -2.49
C THR A 21 8.18 0.13 -3.90
N GLN A 22 7.83 0.91 -4.92
CA GLN A 22 8.24 0.64 -6.30
C GLN A 22 9.76 0.60 -6.47
N ASN A 23 10.51 1.48 -5.80
CA ASN A 23 11.97 1.52 -5.86
C ASN A 23 12.61 0.28 -5.24
N VAL A 24 12.06 -0.22 -4.14
CA VAL A 24 12.52 -1.47 -3.51
C VAL A 24 12.25 -2.65 -4.45
N LEU A 25 11.02 -2.76 -4.98
CA LEU A 25 10.66 -3.83 -5.92
C LEU A 25 11.55 -3.81 -7.18
N ASN A 26 11.77 -2.63 -7.78
CA ASN A 26 12.67 -2.46 -8.93
C ASN A 26 14.13 -2.80 -8.62
N SER A 27 14.54 -2.74 -7.36
CA SER A 27 15.89 -3.12 -6.97
C SER A 27 16.03 -4.62 -6.83
N LEU A 28 14.94 -5.32 -6.46
CA LEU A 28 14.89 -6.78 -6.38
C LEU A 28 14.93 -7.46 -7.74
N THR A 29 14.47 -6.79 -8.80
CA THR A 29 14.51 -7.33 -10.18
C THR A 29 15.87 -7.16 -10.86
N LYS A 30 16.79 -6.39 -10.27
CA LYS A 30 18.14 -6.20 -10.80
C LYS A 30 19.03 -7.39 -10.47
N ASP A 31 20.03 -7.64 -11.33
CA ASP A 31 20.95 -8.77 -11.21
C ASP A 31 21.65 -8.88 -9.83
N GLY A 32 21.86 -7.75 -9.15
CA GLY A 32 22.48 -7.70 -7.82
C GLY A 32 21.63 -8.27 -6.68
N ALA A 33 20.34 -8.53 -6.89
CA ALA A 33 19.41 -9.00 -5.87
C ALA A 33 19.03 -10.49 -5.99
N LYS A 34 19.71 -11.26 -6.86
CA LYS A 34 19.45 -12.70 -7.08
C LYS A 34 19.59 -13.58 -5.82
N SER A 35 20.24 -13.08 -4.76
CA SER A 35 20.36 -13.78 -3.47
C SER A 35 19.14 -13.61 -2.56
N VAL A 36 18.25 -12.65 -2.85
CA VAL A 36 17.04 -12.40 -2.06
C VAL A 36 15.99 -13.47 -2.38
N LYS A 37 15.59 -14.24 -1.36
CA LYS A 37 14.65 -15.35 -1.51
C LYS A 37 13.21 -15.01 -1.13
N ARG A 38 13.01 -13.96 -0.33
CA ARG A 38 11.71 -13.60 0.22
C ARG A 38 11.64 -12.11 0.49
N LEU A 39 10.56 -11.49 0.05
CA LEU A 39 10.15 -10.14 0.41
C LEU A 39 8.99 -10.24 1.41
N VAL A 40 9.09 -9.52 2.53
CA VAL A 40 7.98 -9.31 3.47
C VAL A 40 7.71 -7.82 3.52
N VAL A 41 6.48 -7.43 3.21
CA VAL A 41 6.06 -6.02 3.23
C VAL A 41 5.18 -5.79 4.44
N THR A 42 5.58 -4.86 5.30
CA THR A 42 4.76 -4.43 6.42
C THR A 42 3.66 -3.51 5.91
N SER A 43 2.47 -4.08 5.72
CA SER A 43 1.28 -3.33 5.35
C SER A 43 0.59 -2.73 6.59
N SER A 44 -0.71 -2.46 6.50
CA SER A 44 -1.52 -1.92 7.58
C SER A 44 -2.96 -2.39 7.45
N ILE A 45 -3.70 -2.42 8.56
CA ILE A 45 -5.16 -2.56 8.55
C ILE A 45 -5.84 -1.50 7.67
N ALA A 46 -5.18 -0.36 7.41
CA ALA A 46 -5.65 0.68 6.51
C ALA A 46 -5.74 0.23 5.04
N SER A 47 -5.06 -0.87 4.66
CA SER A 47 -5.22 -1.49 3.33
C SER A 47 -6.45 -2.40 3.24
N ILE A 48 -7.10 -2.70 4.37
CA ILE A 48 -8.23 -3.63 4.49
C ILE A 48 -9.51 -2.88 4.82
N MET A 49 -9.49 -2.05 5.87
CA MET A 49 -10.69 -1.39 6.39
C MET A 49 -11.19 -0.30 5.44
N ASP A 50 -12.50 -0.32 5.20
CA ASP A 50 -13.21 0.69 4.42
C ASP A 50 -13.79 1.77 5.36
N PHE A 51 -13.54 3.05 5.06
CA PHE A 51 -14.05 4.18 5.84
C PHE A 51 -15.58 4.35 5.78
N ASN A 52 -16.22 3.76 4.77
CA ASN A 52 -17.67 3.80 4.58
C ASN A 52 -18.37 2.53 5.10
N ALA A 53 -17.64 1.62 5.74
CA ALA A 53 -18.23 0.40 6.29
C ALA A 53 -19.23 0.72 7.41
N GLU A 54 -20.28 -0.10 7.50
CA GLU A 54 -21.27 0.01 8.56
C GLU A 54 -20.68 -0.40 9.92
N ASP A 55 -21.30 0.09 11.00
CA ASP A 55 -20.92 -0.30 12.36
C ASP A 55 -21.02 -1.83 12.53
N ASN A 56 -20.03 -2.41 13.19
CA ASN A 56 -19.87 -3.87 13.38
C ASN A 56 -19.54 -4.68 12.12
N THR A 57 -19.11 -4.02 11.04
CA THR A 57 -18.51 -4.73 9.90
C THR A 57 -17.31 -5.57 10.39
N THR A 58 -17.31 -6.86 10.04
CA THR A 58 -16.18 -7.75 10.30
C THR A 58 -15.34 -7.84 9.04
N PHE A 59 -14.09 -7.42 9.13
CA PHE A 59 -13.12 -7.52 8.05
C PHE A 59 -12.28 -8.80 8.17
N THR A 60 -11.82 -9.28 7.04
CA THR A 60 -10.97 -10.46 6.84
C THR A 60 -9.76 -10.12 5.98
N GLU A 61 -8.83 -11.07 5.82
CA GLU A 61 -7.67 -10.91 4.95
C GLU A 61 -8.01 -10.86 3.45
N GLU A 62 -9.24 -11.20 3.07
CA GLU A 62 -9.74 -11.10 1.69
C GLU A 62 -10.24 -9.70 1.35
N ASP A 63 -10.52 -8.88 2.36
CA ASP A 63 -11.05 -7.53 2.19
C ASP A 63 -9.95 -6.55 1.77
N TYR A 64 -10.36 -5.55 0.99
CA TYR A 64 -9.46 -4.54 0.47
C TYR A 64 -10.09 -3.16 0.52
N ASN A 65 -9.32 -2.19 1.01
CA ASN A 65 -9.74 -0.81 1.05
C ASN A 65 -9.78 -0.24 -0.38
N THR A 66 -10.97 0.13 -0.83
CA THR A 66 -11.23 0.72 -2.15
C THR A 66 -11.77 2.14 -2.09
N THR A 67 -12.01 2.66 -0.89
CA THR A 67 -12.72 3.93 -0.69
C THR A 67 -11.82 5.06 -0.23
N SER A 68 -10.67 4.77 0.38
CA SER A 68 -9.73 5.80 0.78
C SER A 68 -9.17 6.53 -0.43
N THR A 69 -9.21 7.85 -0.41
CA THR A 69 -8.59 8.71 -1.42
C THR A 69 -7.90 9.88 -0.74
N VAL A 70 -7.15 10.68 -1.51
CA VAL A 70 -6.57 11.91 -0.95
C VAL A 70 -7.66 12.95 -0.72
N GLU A 71 -8.65 13.00 -1.61
CA GLU A 71 -9.75 13.96 -1.64
C GLU A 71 -10.73 13.78 -0.48
N ASN A 72 -10.96 12.53 -0.03
CA ASN A 72 -11.81 12.26 1.13
C ASN A 72 -11.07 12.40 2.48
N GLY A 73 -9.80 12.82 2.45
CA GLY A 73 -9.01 13.08 3.64
C GLY A 73 -8.28 11.87 4.21
N ASP A 74 -8.37 10.69 3.59
CA ASP A 74 -7.62 9.50 4.01
C ASP A 74 -6.49 9.12 3.04
N ALA A 75 -5.53 10.03 2.92
CA ALA A 75 -4.32 9.79 2.15
C ALA A 75 -3.47 8.63 2.69
N TYR A 76 -3.54 8.33 4.00
CA TYR A 76 -2.76 7.23 4.59
C TYR A 76 -3.31 5.87 4.19
N GLY A 77 -4.63 5.65 4.31
CA GLY A 77 -5.25 4.41 3.81
C GLY A 77 -5.05 4.24 2.32
N PHE A 78 -5.22 5.31 1.54
CA PHE A 78 -4.96 5.28 0.10
C PHE A 78 -3.50 4.91 -0.23
N ALA A 79 -2.54 5.48 0.50
CA ALA A 79 -1.12 5.18 0.31
C ALA A 79 -0.80 3.71 0.64
N LYS A 80 -1.38 3.17 1.72
CA LYS A 80 -1.14 1.79 2.17
C LYS A 80 -1.78 0.77 1.23
N SER A 81 -3.04 0.98 0.84
CA SER A 81 -3.70 0.12 -0.14
C SER A 81 -2.94 0.16 -1.46
N THR A 82 -2.71 1.33 -2.06
CA THR A 82 -2.02 1.43 -3.36
C THR A 82 -0.63 0.77 -3.37
N ALA A 83 0.17 0.97 -2.31
CA ALA A 83 1.49 0.35 -2.19
C ALA A 83 1.41 -1.17 -2.05
N GLU A 84 0.48 -1.71 -1.26
CA GLU A 84 0.29 -3.15 -1.12
C GLU A 84 -0.18 -3.79 -2.42
N LYS A 85 -1.14 -3.18 -3.13
CA LYS A 85 -1.66 -3.68 -4.41
C LYS A 85 -0.54 -3.88 -5.41
N MET A 86 0.36 -2.90 -5.51
CA MET A 86 1.51 -2.94 -6.40
C MET A 86 2.42 -4.14 -6.14
N VAL A 87 2.66 -4.48 -4.86
CA VAL A 87 3.48 -5.63 -4.47
C VAL A 87 2.83 -6.93 -4.96
N TRP A 88 1.52 -7.08 -4.77
CA TRP A 88 0.78 -8.25 -5.23
C TRP A 88 0.70 -8.35 -6.75
N ASP A 89 0.56 -7.24 -7.45
CA ASP A 89 0.50 -7.24 -8.91
C ASP A 89 1.87 -7.60 -9.52
N GLN A 90 2.98 -7.11 -8.96
CA GLN A 90 4.32 -7.46 -9.44
C GLN A 90 4.75 -8.88 -9.05
N SER A 91 4.30 -9.41 -7.90
CA SER A 91 4.62 -10.78 -7.51
C SER A 91 4.01 -11.82 -8.47
N LYS A 92 2.84 -11.51 -9.06
CA LYS A 92 2.21 -12.34 -10.10
C LYS A 92 3.00 -12.35 -11.41
N VAL A 93 3.68 -11.25 -11.75
CA VAL A 93 4.44 -11.11 -13.01
C VAL A 93 5.80 -11.83 -12.93
N SER A 94 6.44 -11.83 -11.76
CA SER A 94 7.79 -12.40 -11.57
C SER A 94 7.84 -13.94 -11.52
N CYS A 95 6.69 -14.64 -11.57
CA CYS A 95 6.62 -16.10 -11.49
C CYS A 95 6.68 -16.81 -12.87
N CYS A 96 6.93 -16.09 -13.96
CA CYS A 96 7.07 -16.64 -15.32
C CYS A 96 8.51 -16.57 -15.84
#